data_AF-A0A7C9EYK9-F1
#
_entry.id   AF-A0A7C9EYK9-F1
#
_cell.length_a   1.000
_cell.length_b   1.000
_cell.length_c   1.000
_cell.angle_alpha   90.00
_cell.angle_beta   90.00
_cell.angle_gamma   90.00
#
_symmetry.space_group_name_H-M   'P 1'
#
loop_
_entity.id
_entity.type
_entity.pdbx_description
1 polymer ?
#
loop_
_entity_poly.entity_id
_entity_poly.type
_entity_poly.pdbx_seq_one_letter_code
_entity_poly.pdbx_strand_id
1 'polypeptide(L)'
;DLEALAKVVEMHMRDVIRLSNRLDGKPEKEIGDLRGNSFPTPFSFFVGSTFEGAHKEQQALLELEDTAARLKREKETLKNTLNYLSAASAVKDVFPSLHQDD
;
A
#
# COMPACT_ATOMS: atom_id res chain seq x y z
N ASP A 1 0.58 -17.97 -10.97
CA ASP A 1 1.93 -17.42 -11.23
C ASP A 1 2.28 -16.43 -10.13
N LEU A 2 3.41 -16.65 -9.43
CA LEU A 2 3.88 -15.82 -8.32
C LEU A 2 4.40 -14.46 -8.80
N GLU A 3 5.03 -14.41 -9.97
CA GLU A 3 5.55 -13.16 -10.52
C GLU A 3 4.43 -12.19 -10.90
N ALA A 4 3.36 -12.73 -11.49
CA ALA A 4 2.15 -11.94 -11.76
C ALA A 4 1.54 -11.38 -10.47
N LEU A 5 1.49 -12.16 -9.39
CA LEU A 5 0.98 -11.70 -8.09
C LEU A 5 1.88 -10.60 -7.49
N ALA A 6 3.20 -10.80 -7.50
CA ALA A 6 4.16 -9.83 -7.00
C ALA A 6 4.06 -8.49 -7.74
N LYS A 7 3.92 -8.50 -9.07
CA LYS A 7 3.71 -7.28 -9.88
C LYS A 7 2.43 -6.54 -9.51
N VAL A 8 1.33 -7.26 -9.25
CA VAL A 8 0.06 -6.63 -8.84
C VAL A 8 0.18 -6.01 -7.44
N VAL A 9 0.83 -6.71 -6.51
CA VAL A 9 1.10 -6.19 -5.16
C VAL A 9 1.96 -4.93 -5.24
N GLU A 10 3.04 -4.95 -6.03
CA GLU A 10 3.90 -3.79 -6.25
C GLU A 10 3.14 -2.59 -6.80
N MET A 11 2.29 -2.79 -7.81
CA MET A 11 1.44 -1.74 -8.36
C MET A 11 0.55 -1.12 -7.28
N HIS A 12 -0.11 -1.94 -6.44
CA HIS A 12 -0.93 -1.42 -5.35
C HIS A 12 -0.12 -0.65 -4.31
N MET A 13 1.10 -1.10 -3.97
CA MET A 13 1.99 -0.33 -3.07
C MET A 13 2.31 1.05 -3.63
N ARG A 14 2.64 1.13 -4.94
CA ARG A 14 2.91 2.41 -5.61
C ARG A 14 1.71 3.34 -5.51
N ASP A 15 0.51 2.82 -5.76
CA ASP A 15 -0.72 3.61 -5.69
C ASP A 15 -1.01 4.09 -4.26
N VAL A 16 -0.75 3.26 -3.24
CA VAL A 16 -0.91 3.67 -1.82
C VAL A 16 0.04 4.81 -1.50
N ILE A 17 1.32 4.70 -1.88
CA ILE A 17 2.32 5.75 -1.64
C ILE A 17 1.93 7.05 -2.36
N ARG A 18 1.47 6.98 -3.62
CA ARG A 18 1.01 8.15 -4.37
C ARG A 18 -0.17 8.85 -3.69
N LEU A 19 -1.22 8.09 -3.35
CA LEU A 19 -2.41 8.65 -2.73
C LEU A 19 -2.13 9.20 -1.33
N SER A 20 -1.31 8.49 -0.54
CA SER A 20 -0.89 8.94 0.79
C SER A 20 -0.10 10.26 0.71
N ASN A 21 0.89 10.35 -0.18
CA ASN A 21 1.65 11.59 -0.38
C ASN A 21 0.76 12.75 -0.83
N ARG A 22 -0.19 12.49 -1.75
CA ARG A 22 -1.15 13.51 -2.20
C ARG A 22 -2.01 14.02 -1.05
N LEU A 23 -2.51 13.11 -0.20
CA LEU A 23 -3.30 13.46 0.98
C LEU A 23 -2.51 14.27 2.00
N ASP A 24 -1.22 13.97 2.16
CA ASP A 24 -0.29 14.72 3.02
C ASP A 24 0.15 16.07 2.42
N GLY A 25 -0.25 16.39 1.18
CA GLY A 25 0.20 17.59 0.48
C GLY A 25 1.67 17.56 0.07
N LYS A 26 2.30 16.37 0.06
CA LYS A 26 3.66 16.18 -0.42
C LYS A 26 3.65 16.19 -1.96
N PRO A 27 4.66 16.79 -2.62
CA PRO A 27 4.76 16.74 -4.07
C PRO A 27 4.85 15.30 -4.54
N GLU A 28 4.24 15.01 -5.69
CA GLU A 28 4.33 13.70 -6.30
C GLU A 28 5.79 13.41 -6.65
N LYS A 29 6.34 12.35 -6.05
CA LYS A 29 7.70 11.87 -6.33
C LYS A 29 7.61 10.63 -7.19
N GLU A 30 8.55 10.51 -8.12
CA GLU A 30 8.72 9.29 -8.89
C GLU A 30 9.02 8.14 -7.93
N ILE A 31 8.14 7.14 -7.92
CA ILE A 31 8.35 5.93 -7.13
C ILE A 31 9.24 5.03 -7.98
N GLY A 32 10.49 4.84 -7.54
CA GLY A 32 11.44 3.92 -8.19
C GLY A 32 10.99 2.47 -8.15
N ASP A 33 11.82 1.55 -8.62
CA ASP A 33 11.58 0.11 -8.50
C ASP A 33 11.48 -0.32 -7.02
N LEU A 34 10.27 -0.70 -6.57
CA LEU A 34 10.03 -1.13 -5.18
C LEU A 34 10.47 -2.57 -4.95
N ARG A 35 10.46 -3.40 -5.99
CA ARG A 35 10.92 -4.79 -5.91
C ARG A 35 12.44 -4.86 -6.01
N GLY A 36 13.03 -3.95 -6.79
CA GLY A 36 14.41 -4.09 -7.24
C GLY A 36 14.60 -5.46 -7.89
N ASN A 37 15.65 -6.18 -7.48
CA ASN A 37 15.92 -7.54 -7.96
C ASN A 37 15.31 -8.64 -7.07
N SER A 38 14.26 -8.32 -6.30
CA SER A 38 13.69 -9.26 -5.32
C SER A 38 12.71 -10.25 -5.95
N PHE A 39 12.96 -11.53 -5.67
CA PHE A 39 12.02 -12.62 -5.97
C PHE A 39 10.72 -12.50 -5.16
N PRO A 40 9.63 -13.18 -5.56
CA PRO A 40 8.31 -13.01 -4.95
C PRO A 40 8.27 -13.27 -3.43
N THR A 41 9.03 -14.25 -2.94
CA THR A 41 9.04 -14.59 -1.51
C THR A 41 9.71 -13.50 -0.66
N PRO A 42 10.97 -13.08 -0.90
CA PRO A 42 11.54 -11.93 -0.20
C PRO A 42 10.70 -10.66 -0.34
N PHE A 43 10.14 -10.43 -1.52
CA PHE A 43 9.27 -9.28 -1.76
C PHE A 43 8.03 -9.29 -0.85
N SER A 44 7.35 -10.43 -0.70
CA SER A 44 6.18 -10.53 0.20
C SER A 44 6.53 -10.15 1.65
N PHE A 45 7.64 -10.65 2.19
CA PHE A 45 8.07 -10.29 3.55
C PHE A 45 8.39 -8.80 3.69
N PHE A 46 8.99 -8.18 2.66
CA PHE A 46 9.15 -6.74 2.62
C PHE A 46 7.80 -6.02 2.63
N VAL A 47 6.84 -6.43 1.80
CA VAL A 47 5.51 -5.82 1.78
C VAL A 47 4.84 -5.89 3.14
N GLY A 48 4.82 -7.07 3.77
CA GLY A 48 4.26 -7.26 5.11
C GLY A 48 4.89 -6.36 6.17
N SER A 49 6.20 -6.12 6.11
CA SER A 49 6.88 -5.25 7.09
C SER A 49 6.48 -3.77 6.96
N THR A 50 6.02 -3.34 5.77
CA THR A 50 5.52 -1.97 5.55
C THR A 50 4.13 -1.70 6.12
N PHE A 51 3.41 -2.72 6.61
CA PHE A 51 2.07 -2.54 7.20
C PHE A 51 2.16 -1.98 8.63
N GLU A 52 2.59 -0.72 8.73
CA GLU A 52 2.76 0.01 9.99
C GLU A 52 1.46 0.05 10.81
N GLY A 53 1.57 -0.17 12.13
CA GLY A 53 0.43 -0.19 13.05
C GLY A 53 -0.48 -1.42 12.96
N ALA A 54 -0.26 -2.32 11.98
CA ALA A 54 -1.09 -3.50 11.76
C ALA A 54 -0.44 -4.79 12.32
N HIS A 55 0.02 -4.78 13.57
CA HIS A 55 0.77 -5.90 14.17
C HIS A 55 0.10 -7.27 14.04
N LYS A 56 -1.23 -7.32 14.16
CA LYS A 56 -2.00 -8.57 13.96
C LYS A 56 -1.91 -9.08 12.53
N GLU A 57 -2.00 -8.17 11.56
CA GLU A 57 -1.88 -8.52 10.14
C GLU A 57 -0.45 -8.96 9.81
N GLN A 58 0.56 -8.24 10.33
CA GLN A 58 1.96 -8.61 10.17
C GLN A 58 2.24 -10.01 10.71
N GLN A 59 1.73 -10.33 11.92
CA GLN A 59 1.86 -11.66 12.50
C GLN A 59 1.14 -12.72 11.65
N ALA A 60 -0.09 -12.46 11.21
CA ALA A 60 -0.82 -13.39 10.35
C ALA A 60 -0.09 -13.67 9.03
N LEU A 61 0.58 -12.67 8.43
CA LEU A 61 1.38 -12.86 7.22
C LEU A 61 2.63 -13.71 7.45
N LEU A 62 3.26 -13.60 8.63
CA LEU A 62 4.41 -14.43 9.00
C LEU A 62 4.02 -15.90 9.21
N GLU A 63 2.79 -16.17 9.63
CA GLU A 63 2.25 -17.53 9.81
C GLU A 63 1.85 -18.21 8.48
N LEU A 64 1.73 -17.45 7.39
CA LEU A 64 1.47 -18.01 6.07
C LEU A 64 2.77 -18.57 5.48
N GLU A 65 2.87 -19.88 5.31
CA GLU A 65 4.04 -20.52 4.67
C GLU A 65 4.04 -20.38 3.14
N ASP A 66 2.84 -20.44 2.52
CA ASP A 66 2.70 -20.30 1.08
C ASP A 66 2.86 -18.83 0.64
N THR A 67 3.86 -18.58 -0.22
CA THR A 67 4.12 -17.26 -0.77
C THR A 67 2.94 -16.75 -1.60
N ALA A 68 2.22 -17.60 -2.32
CA ALA A 68 1.07 -17.16 -3.10
C ALA A 68 -0.07 -16.70 -2.18
N ALA A 69 -0.35 -17.44 -1.11
CA ALA A 69 -1.30 -17.05 -0.07
C ALA A 69 -0.91 -15.72 0.58
N ARG A 70 0.37 -15.55 0.92
CA ARG A 70 0.88 -14.30 1.51
C ARG A 70 0.69 -13.09 0.59
N LEU A 71 1.14 -13.19 -0.67
CA LEU A 71 0.98 -12.13 -1.68
C LEU A 71 -0.50 -11.81 -1.95
N LYS A 72 -1.39 -12.81 -1.97
CA LYS A 72 -2.83 -12.57 -2.13
C LYS A 72 -3.40 -11.80 -0.94
N ARG A 73 -2.97 -12.14 0.29
CA ARG A 73 -3.39 -11.45 1.50
C ARG A 73 -2.92 -10.00 1.52
N GLU A 74 -1.64 -9.78 1.24
CA GLU A 74 -1.04 -8.44 1.08
C GLU A 74 -1.78 -7.60 0.05
N LYS A 75 -2.08 -8.18 -1.12
CA LYS A 75 -2.84 -7.53 -2.19
C LYS A 75 -4.21 -7.04 -1.71
N GLU A 76 -4.97 -7.87 -0.99
CA GLU A 76 -6.29 -7.47 -0.45
C GLU A 76 -6.15 -6.39 0.62
N THR A 77 -5.15 -6.50 1.50
CA THR A 77 -4.87 -5.47 2.51
C THR A 77 -4.54 -4.12 1.87
N LEU A 78 -3.64 -4.09 0.87
CA LEU A 78 -3.32 -2.89 0.11
C LEU A 78 -4.54 -2.31 -0.61
N LYS A 79 -5.37 -3.17 -1.22
CA LYS A 79 -6.62 -2.74 -1.88
C LYS A 79 -7.59 -2.08 -0.91
N ASN A 80 -7.74 -2.61 0.30
CA ASN A 80 -8.56 -1.99 1.34
C ASN A 80 -8.02 -0.62 1.76
N THR A 81 -6.71 -0.49 1.91
CA THR A 81 -6.04 0.79 2.16
C THR A 81 -6.26 1.78 1.03
N LEU A 82 -6.14 1.35 -0.24
CA LEU A 82 -6.42 2.19 -1.41
C LEU A 82 -7.85 2.71 -1.42
N ASN A 83 -8.83 1.86 -1.12
CA ASN A 83 -10.24 2.26 -1.05
C ASN A 83 -10.43 3.33 0.04
N TYR A 84 -9.83 3.14 1.21
CA TYR A 84 -9.87 4.12 2.29
C TYR A 84 -9.23 5.46 1.90
N LEU A 85 -8.01 5.45 1.34
CA LEU A 85 -7.32 6.66 0.90
C LEU A 85 -8.09 7.39 -0.22
N SER A 86 -8.68 6.64 -1.15
CA SER A 86 -9.49 7.22 -2.22
C SER A 86 -10.72 7.93 -1.66
N ALA A 87 -11.42 7.30 -0.69
CA ALA A 87 -12.54 7.91 0.00
C ALA A 87 -12.12 9.15 0.81
N ALA A 88 -11.01 9.06 1.55
CA ALA A 88 -10.47 10.19 2.31
C ALA A 88 -10.07 11.38 1.42
N SER A 89 -9.49 11.11 0.24
CA SER A 89 -9.13 12.13 -0.75
C SER A 89 -10.36 12.83 -1.30
N ALA A 90 -11.40 12.06 -1.67
CA ALA A 90 -12.64 12.65 -2.15
C ALA A 90 -13.31 13.56 -1.10
N VAL A 91 -13.25 13.19 0.18
CA VAL A 91 -13.76 14.05 1.26
C VAL A 91 -12.92 15.32 1.40
N LYS A 92 -11.59 15.23 1.39
CA LYS A 92 -10.70 16.40 1.47
C LYS A 92 -10.93 17.38 0.31
N ASP A 93 -11.15 16.88 -0.90
CA ASP A 93 -11.41 17.68 -2.09
C ASP A 93 -12.80 18.37 -2.05
N VAL A 94 -13.77 17.81 -1.30
CA VAL A 94 -15.14 18.36 -1.16
C VAL A 94 -15.26 19.38 -0.01
N PHE A 95 -14.29 19.44 0.91
CA PHE A 95 -14.24 20.45 1.99
C PHE A 95 -13.00 21.38 1.90
N PRO A 96 -12.83 22.24 0.88
CA PRO A 96 -11.66 23.12 0.79
C PRO A 96 -11.71 24.38 1.66
N SER A 97 -12.71 24.59 2.53
CA SER A 97 -12.94 25.92 3.14
C SER A 97 -13.55 25.88 4.54
N LEU A 98 -12.70 25.75 5.56
CA LEU A 98 -12.98 26.25 6.92
C LEU A 98 -11.74 26.93 7.56
N HIS A 99 -10.71 27.24 6.77
CA HIS A 99 -9.73 28.25 7.16
C HIS A 99 -10.30 29.61 6.75
N GLN A 100 -11.11 30.13 7.65
CA GLN A 100 -11.53 31.52 7.68
C GLN A 100 -10.33 32.33 8.15
N ASP A 101 -9.89 33.28 7.32
CA ASP A 101 -8.90 34.29 7.70
C ASP A 101 -9.42 35.07 8.92
N ASP A 102 -8.63 35.14 9.99
CA ASP A 102 -8.74 36.10 11.08
C ASP A 102 -7.40 36.84 11.25
#